data_AF-A0A257QWY0-F1
#
_entry.id   AF-A0A257QWY0-F1
#
_cell.length_a   1.000
_cell.length_b   1.000
_cell.length_c   1.000
_cell.angle_alpha   90.00
_cell.angle_beta   90.00
_cell.angle_gamma   90.00
#
_symmetry.space_group_name_H-M   'P 1'
#
loop_
_entity.id
_entity.type
_entity.pdbx_description
1 polymer ?
#
loop_
_entity_poly.entity_id
_entity_poly.type
_entity_poly.pdbx_seq_one_letter_code
_entity_poly.pdbx_strand_id
1 'polypeptide(L)'
;MLSRKLCMVLALGCALPSWALAQTSNVIAVPPPPPMVASPSPAAPAPAPAVTPAPPPGLVTTPVPPAAADNAANATPPVEPNNWVPGKLAEIGVLDKVDGGIANLQVPVGGQVTSGDMQISVLACANRPPDQIPDVAIFVSIQTTDNLSGPPLFRGWMVRSVPADSVVGDGSDSLRVVSCS
;
A
#
# COMPACT_ATOMS: atom_id res chain seq x y z
N MET A 1 -67.40 -9.93 -8.10
CA MET A 1 -67.87 -10.35 -9.44
C MET A 1 -67.65 -9.18 -10.39
N LEU A 2 -67.25 -9.45 -11.65
CA LEU A 2 -66.76 -8.54 -12.71
C LEU A 2 -65.34 -7.99 -12.48
N SER A 3 -64.39 -8.04 -13.42
CA SER A 3 -64.38 -8.60 -14.77
C SER A 3 -62.93 -8.76 -15.22
N ARG A 4 -62.57 -9.95 -15.73
CA ARG A 4 -61.31 -10.24 -16.43
C ARG A 4 -61.25 -9.38 -17.69
N LYS A 5 -60.25 -8.49 -17.81
CA LYS A 5 -59.82 -7.95 -19.10
C LYS A 5 -58.39 -8.35 -19.38
N LEU A 6 -58.32 -9.45 -20.14
CA LEU A 6 -57.23 -9.88 -20.97
C LEU A 6 -56.78 -8.70 -21.86
N CYS A 7 -55.56 -8.20 -21.65
CA CYS A 7 -54.90 -7.30 -22.59
C CYS A 7 -53.75 -8.08 -23.24
N MET A 8 -54.14 -8.82 -24.27
CA MET A 8 -53.26 -9.39 -25.28
C MET A 8 -52.73 -8.20 -26.09
N VAL A 9 -51.49 -7.77 -25.84
CA VAL A 9 -50.81 -6.79 -26.67
C VAL A 9 -49.86 -7.52 -27.60
N LEU A 10 -50.20 -7.43 -28.88
CA LEU A 10 -49.51 -7.92 -30.05
C LEU A 10 -48.00 -7.66 -29.99
N ALA A 11 -47.23 -8.71 -30.27
CA ALA A 11 -45.88 -8.62 -30.77
C ALA A 11 -45.91 -7.98 -32.17
N LEU A 12 -45.70 -6.67 -32.25
CA LEU A 12 -45.40 -5.98 -33.49
C LEU A 12 -43.88 -5.89 -33.63
N GLY A 13 -43.33 -6.78 -34.46
CA GLY A 13 -41.93 -6.73 -34.86
C GLY A 13 -41.65 -5.45 -35.65
N CYS A 14 -41.07 -4.46 -34.99
CA CYS A 14 -40.37 -3.38 -35.67
C CYS A 14 -39.01 -3.91 -36.13
N ALA A 15 -38.93 -4.30 -37.40
CA ALA A 15 -37.67 -4.36 -38.12
C ALA A 15 -37.09 -2.95 -38.17
N LEU A 16 -36.13 -2.67 -37.28
CA LEU A 16 -35.39 -1.42 -37.31
C LEU A 16 -34.45 -1.46 -38.53
N PRO A 17 -34.55 -0.52 -39.48
CA PRO A 17 -33.59 -0.41 -40.56
C PRO A 17 -32.23 -0.04 -39.96
N SER A 18 -31.21 -0.81 -40.31
CA SER A 18 -29.81 -0.55 -40.00
C SER A 18 -29.31 0.68 -40.76
N TRP A 19 -29.58 1.88 -40.26
CA TRP A 19 -28.84 3.07 -40.68
C TRP A 19 -27.54 3.13 -39.88
N ALA A 20 -26.51 2.52 -40.47
CA ALA A 20 -25.14 2.75 -40.10
C ALA A 20 -24.84 4.24 -40.32
N LEU A 21 -24.72 5.01 -39.24
CA LEU A 21 -24.09 6.32 -39.30
C LEU A 21 -22.61 6.08 -39.60
N ALA A 22 -22.22 6.27 -40.86
CA ALA A 22 -20.83 6.40 -41.26
C ALA A 22 -20.27 7.62 -40.52
N GLN A 23 -19.57 7.38 -39.41
CA GLN A 23 -18.79 8.41 -38.75
C GLN A 23 -17.64 8.77 -39.69
N THR A 24 -17.75 9.93 -40.36
CA THR A 24 -16.60 10.52 -41.05
C THR A 24 -15.60 10.92 -39.98
N SER A 25 -14.66 10.03 -39.69
CA SER A 25 -13.50 10.33 -38.86
C SER A 25 -12.69 11.40 -39.57
N ASN A 26 -12.93 12.67 -39.24
CA ASN A 26 -12.00 13.75 -39.51
C ASN A 26 -10.75 13.48 -38.65
N VAL A 27 -9.84 12.66 -39.16
CA VAL A 27 -8.51 12.49 -38.61
C VAL A 27 -7.75 13.77 -38.93
N ILE A 28 -7.82 14.73 -38.01
CA ILE A 28 -6.86 15.83 -37.97
C ILE A 28 -5.51 15.15 -37.74
N ALA A 29 -4.71 15.05 -38.80
CA ALA A 29 -3.33 14.58 -38.72
C ALA A 29 -2.54 15.59 -37.88
N VAL A 30 -2.46 15.33 -36.58
CA VAL A 30 -1.56 16.05 -35.68
C VAL A 30 -0.14 15.68 -36.09
N PRO A 31 0.70 16.64 -36.54
CA PRO A 31 2.08 16.33 -36.87
C PRO A 31 2.78 15.78 -35.63
N PRO A 32 3.71 14.82 -35.78
CA PRO A 32 4.48 14.32 -34.65
C PRO A 32 5.21 15.51 -33.99
N PRO A 33 5.26 15.56 -32.65
CA PRO A 33 6.03 16.59 -31.96
C PRO A 33 7.47 16.55 -32.45
N PRO A 34 8.14 17.71 -32.65
CA PRO A 34 9.55 17.73 -33.00
C PRO A 34 10.36 16.95 -31.95
N PRO A 35 11.44 16.25 -32.35
CA PRO A 35 12.30 15.60 -31.39
C PRO A 35 12.82 16.67 -30.43
N MET A 36 12.44 16.56 -29.16
CA MET A 36 12.98 17.41 -28.11
C MET A 36 14.44 17.00 -27.94
N VAL A 37 15.34 17.74 -28.60
CA VAL A 37 16.77 17.65 -28.30
C VAL A 37 16.91 18.15 -26.87
N ALA A 38 17.23 17.25 -25.95
CA ALA A 38 17.52 17.61 -24.56
C ALA A 38 18.64 18.65 -24.58
N SER A 39 18.33 19.88 -24.18
CA SER A 39 19.34 20.89 -23.91
C SER A 39 20.35 20.29 -22.92
N PRO A 40 21.67 20.41 -23.14
CA PRO A 40 22.64 19.96 -22.17
C PRO A 40 22.37 20.69 -20.86
N SER A 41 22.05 19.91 -19.81
CA SER A 41 21.91 20.41 -18.45
C SER A 41 23.21 21.15 -18.11
N PRO A 42 23.17 22.42 -17.68
CA PRO A 42 24.36 23.08 -17.18
C PRO A 42 24.96 22.19 -16.09
N ALA A 43 26.24 21.87 -16.22
CA ALA A 43 26.97 21.14 -15.18
C ALA A 43 26.67 21.79 -13.82
N ALA A 44 26.14 21.00 -12.89
CA ALA A 44 25.87 21.46 -11.55
C ALA A 44 27.14 22.13 -10.98
N PRO A 45 27.06 23.33 -10.41
CA PRO A 45 28.18 23.92 -9.69
C PRO A 45 28.66 22.93 -8.63
N ALA A 46 29.97 22.75 -8.52
CA ALA A 46 30.56 21.95 -7.45
C ALA A 46 29.96 22.38 -6.09
N PRO A 47 29.62 21.42 -5.20
CA PRO A 47 29.07 21.77 -3.90
C PRO A 47 30.04 22.70 -3.17
N ALA A 48 29.54 23.87 -2.78
CA ALA A 48 30.29 24.80 -1.95
C ALA A 48 30.70 24.08 -0.65
N PRO A 49 31.91 24.32 -0.10
CA PRO A 49 32.28 23.79 1.19
C PRO A 49 31.24 24.20 2.24
N ALA A 50 30.77 23.23 3.01
CA ALA A 50 29.73 23.42 4.02
C ALA A 50 30.15 24.52 5.01
N VAL A 51 29.53 25.69 4.90
CA VAL A 51 29.63 26.74 5.91
C VAL A 51 28.67 26.36 7.02
N THR A 52 29.21 25.84 8.11
CA THR A 52 28.45 25.61 9.35
C THR A 52 27.83 26.94 9.82
N PRO A 53 26.50 27.01 10.01
CA PRO A 53 25.89 28.21 10.58
C PRO A 53 26.43 28.46 11.99
N ALA A 54 26.84 29.70 12.26
CA ALA A 54 27.16 30.12 13.62
C ALA A 54 25.91 29.99 14.51
N PRO A 55 26.03 29.47 15.74
CA PRO A 55 24.90 29.37 16.66
C PRO A 55 24.35 30.76 17.02
N PRO A 56 23.03 30.90 17.22
CA PRO A 56 22.42 32.17 17.60
C PRO A 56 22.98 32.68 18.94
N PRO A 57 23.32 33.98 19.06
CA PRO A 57 23.77 34.55 20.33
C PRO A 57 22.62 34.55 21.33
N GLY A 58 22.77 33.84 22.46
CA GLY A 58 21.80 33.94 23.57
C GLY A 58 21.59 32.69 24.42
N LEU A 59 22.26 31.57 24.16
CA LEU A 59 22.26 30.46 25.10
C LEU A 59 23.31 30.73 26.18
N VAL A 60 22.83 31.00 27.40
CA VAL A 60 23.63 31.08 28.61
C VAL A 60 24.43 29.78 28.72
N THR A 61 25.73 29.85 28.46
CA THR A 61 26.65 28.74 28.70
C THR A 61 26.80 28.61 30.21
N THR A 62 25.92 27.84 30.84
CA THR A 62 26.30 27.21 32.10
C THR A 62 27.57 26.40 31.81
N PRO A 63 28.60 26.47 32.66
CA PRO A 63 29.76 25.62 32.50
C PRO A 63 29.28 24.17 32.43
N VAL A 64 29.50 23.53 31.29
CA VAL A 64 29.30 22.09 31.14
C VAL A 64 30.13 21.46 32.26
N PRO A 65 29.51 20.74 33.23
CA PRO A 65 30.28 20.06 34.26
C PRO A 65 31.30 19.15 33.56
N PRO A 66 32.53 19.02 34.09
CA PRO A 66 33.54 18.17 33.46
C PRO A 66 32.91 16.81 33.24
N ALA A 67 32.99 16.31 32.00
CA ALA A 67 32.45 15.01 31.61
C ALA A 67 32.93 13.98 32.63
N ALA A 68 32.04 13.59 33.54
CA ALA A 68 32.21 12.35 34.25
C ALA A 68 32.29 11.31 33.14
N ALA A 69 33.39 10.57 33.07
CA ALA A 69 33.60 9.54 32.05
C ALA A 69 32.47 8.50 32.14
N ASP A 70 31.40 8.74 31.40
CA ASP A 70 30.29 7.84 31.22
C ASP A 70 30.64 6.96 30.02
N ASN A 71 30.90 5.68 30.32
CA ASN A 71 31.07 4.63 29.34
C ASN A 71 29.75 4.40 28.58
N ALA A 72 29.32 5.35 27.74
CA ALA A 72 28.10 5.29 26.95
C ALA A 72 28.29 4.63 25.57
N ALA A 73 29.47 4.06 25.30
CA ALA A 73 29.80 3.48 24.01
C ALA A 73 29.42 1.99 23.86
N ASN A 74 28.69 1.38 24.80
CA ASN A 74 28.39 -0.06 24.72
C ASN A 74 27.06 -0.50 25.37
N ALA A 75 26.05 0.36 25.40
CA ALA A 75 24.70 -0.06 25.78
C ALA A 75 24.07 -0.84 24.61
N THR A 76 24.35 -2.15 24.54
CA THR A 76 23.60 -3.06 23.68
C THR A 76 22.12 -2.93 24.08
N PRO A 77 21.20 -2.60 23.15
CA PRO A 77 19.78 -2.57 23.48
C PRO A 77 19.37 -3.95 24.04
N PRO A 78 18.43 -4.01 25.00
CA PRO A 78 17.94 -5.28 25.52
C PRO A 78 17.53 -6.18 24.36
N VAL A 79 18.18 -7.34 24.21
CA VAL A 79 17.76 -8.36 23.25
C VAL A 79 16.53 -9.03 23.84
N GLU A 80 15.35 -8.63 23.38
CA GLU A 80 14.11 -9.32 23.75
C GLU A 80 14.16 -10.76 23.19
N PRO A 81 13.76 -11.77 23.98
CA PRO A 81 13.68 -13.14 23.50
C PRO A 81 12.67 -13.22 22.34
N ASN A 82 13.05 -13.92 21.26
CA ASN A 82 12.18 -14.15 20.10
C ASN A 82 11.24 -15.33 20.37
N ASN A 83 10.32 -15.19 21.33
CA ASN A 83 9.37 -16.22 21.75
C ASN A 83 7.94 -15.97 21.25
N TRP A 84 7.78 -15.46 20.03
CA TRP A 84 6.47 -15.23 19.40
C TRP A 84 5.62 -16.50 19.35
N VAL A 85 4.33 -16.36 19.66
CA VAL A 85 3.35 -17.46 19.73
C VAL A 85 2.57 -17.53 18.42
N PRO A 86 2.66 -18.65 17.66
CA PRO A 86 1.98 -18.76 16.37
C PRO A 86 0.45 -18.82 16.52
N GLY A 87 -0.26 -18.14 15.63
CA GLY A 87 -1.71 -18.22 15.45
C GLY A 87 -2.08 -18.93 14.15
N LYS A 88 -3.38 -19.10 13.91
CA LYS A 88 -3.95 -19.82 12.76
C LYS A 88 -4.76 -18.93 11.83
N LEU A 89 -5.25 -17.80 12.32
CA LEU A 89 -6.10 -16.87 11.58
C LEU A 89 -5.54 -15.47 11.74
N ALA A 90 -5.24 -14.83 10.61
CA ALA A 90 -4.87 -13.43 10.55
C ALA A 90 -6.08 -12.58 10.17
N GLU A 91 -6.26 -11.45 10.85
CA GLU A 91 -7.17 -10.40 10.41
C GLU A 91 -6.35 -9.22 9.88
N ILE A 92 -6.71 -8.77 8.68
CA ILE A 92 -5.98 -7.76 7.94
C ILE A 92 -6.96 -6.67 7.52
N GLY A 93 -6.60 -5.42 7.73
CA GLY A 93 -7.36 -4.27 7.27
C GLY A 93 -6.84 -3.82 5.91
N VAL A 94 -7.74 -3.59 4.95
CA VAL A 94 -7.46 -2.99 3.65
C VAL A 94 -8.11 -1.62 3.59
N LEU A 95 -7.37 -0.62 3.14
CA LEU A 95 -7.88 0.72 2.84
C LEU A 95 -7.72 0.98 1.34
N ASP A 96 -8.85 1.20 0.68
CA ASP A 96 -8.92 1.71 -0.69
C ASP A 96 -8.65 3.22 -0.64
N LYS A 97 -7.58 3.68 -1.31
CA LYS A 97 -7.17 5.10 -1.34
C LYS A 97 -7.96 5.91 -2.37
N VAL A 98 -8.66 5.27 -3.30
CA VAL A 98 -9.52 5.93 -4.30
C VAL A 98 -10.86 6.29 -3.67
N ASP A 99 -11.50 5.32 -3.01
CA ASP A 99 -12.85 5.47 -2.45
C ASP A 99 -12.84 5.77 -0.93
N GLY A 100 -11.71 5.60 -0.25
CA GLY A 100 -11.58 5.78 1.21
C GLY A 100 -12.23 4.67 2.03
N GLY A 101 -12.67 3.59 1.40
CA GLY A 101 -13.32 2.44 2.03
C GLY A 101 -12.34 1.61 2.85
N ILE A 102 -12.78 1.10 4.00
CA ILE A 102 -12.00 0.19 4.83
C ILE A 102 -12.72 -1.14 4.97
N ALA A 103 -12.02 -2.23 4.67
CA ALA A 103 -12.49 -3.60 4.87
C ALA A 103 -11.56 -4.37 5.80
N ASN A 104 -12.13 -5.32 6.57
CA ASN A 104 -11.35 -6.29 7.33
C ASN A 104 -11.51 -7.68 6.70
N LEU A 105 -10.39 -8.32 6.42
CA LEU A 105 -10.30 -9.63 5.80
C LEU A 105 -9.74 -10.63 6.82
N GLN A 106 -10.42 -11.75 6.99
CA GLN A 106 -9.93 -12.87 7.79
C GLN A 106 -9.33 -13.92 6.86
N VAL A 107 -8.06 -14.26 7.07
CA VAL A 107 -7.32 -15.19 6.21
C VAL A 107 -6.63 -16.23 7.09
N PRO A 108 -6.95 -17.53 6.92
CA PRO A 108 -6.25 -18.57 7.65
C PRO A 108 -4.78 -18.63 7.20
N VAL A 109 -3.87 -19.04 8.07
CA VAL A 109 -2.46 -19.26 7.74
C VAL A 109 -2.37 -20.39 6.70
N GLY A 110 -1.64 -20.13 5.61
CA GLY A 110 -1.60 -20.95 4.40
C GLY A 110 -2.72 -20.64 3.41
N GLY A 111 -3.64 -19.74 3.76
CA GLY A 111 -4.74 -19.28 2.92
C GLY A 111 -4.42 -18.00 2.15
N GLN A 112 -5.36 -17.62 1.28
CA GLN A 112 -5.29 -16.44 0.44
C GLN A 112 -6.65 -15.78 0.28
N VAL A 113 -6.65 -14.48 0.05
CA VAL A 113 -7.84 -13.67 -0.25
C VAL A 113 -7.50 -12.68 -1.36
N THR A 114 -8.50 -12.29 -2.15
CA THR A 114 -8.36 -11.24 -3.15
C THR A 114 -9.05 -9.97 -2.64
N SER A 115 -8.39 -8.82 -2.78
CA SER A 115 -8.93 -7.48 -2.53
C SER A 115 -8.52 -6.58 -3.68
N GLY A 116 -9.50 -5.93 -4.33
CA GLY A 116 -9.21 -5.15 -5.53
C GLY A 116 -8.52 -5.99 -6.61
N ASP A 117 -7.36 -5.52 -7.04
CA ASP A 117 -6.46 -6.14 -8.00
C ASP A 117 -5.33 -6.96 -7.34
N MET A 118 -5.33 -7.10 -6.01
CA MET A 118 -4.32 -7.84 -5.26
C MET A 118 -4.80 -9.19 -4.74
N GLN A 119 -3.93 -10.19 -4.81
CA GLN A 119 -4.05 -11.43 -4.06
C GLN A 119 -3.09 -11.41 -2.87
N ILE A 120 -3.66 -11.51 -1.67
CA ILE A 120 -2.94 -11.49 -0.39
C ILE A 120 -2.90 -12.91 0.14
N SER A 121 -1.71 -13.46 0.30
CA SER A 121 -1.47 -14.78 0.91
C SER A 121 -0.86 -14.63 2.29
N VAL A 122 -1.46 -15.27 3.29
CA VAL A 122 -0.92 -15.29 4.67
C VAL A 122 -0.12 -16.57 4.87
N LEU A 123 1.17 -16.41 5.10
CA LEU A 123 2.12 -17.52 5.24
C LEU A 123 2.44 -17.84 6.70
N ALA A 124 2.39 -16.84 7.58
CA ALA A 124 2.51 -17.02 9.02
C ALA A 124 1.77 -15.90 9.77
N CYS A 125 1.39 -16.20 11.00
CA CYS A 125 0.71 -15.29 11.90
C CYS A 125 1.23 -15.57 13.30
N ALA A 126 1.65 -14.55 14.05
CA ALA A 126 2.17 -14.72 15.39
C ALA A 126 1.83 -13.54 16.30
N ASN A 127 1.58 -13.85 17.56
CA ASN A 127 1.36 -12.90 18.63
C ASN A 127 2.61 -12.79 19.50
N ARG A 128 2.92 -11.57 19.94
CA ARG A 128 3.91 -11.38 20.97
C ARG A 128 3.41 -11.99 22.29
N PRO A 129 4.27 -12.62 23.09
CA PRO A 129 3.92 -13.17 24.40
C PRO A 129 3.21 -12.17 25.32
N PRO A 130 2.34 -12.65 26.21
CA PRO A 130 1.58 -11.79 27.12
C PRO A 130 2.44 -11.10 28.20
N ASP A 131 3.66 -11.57 28.45
CA ASP A 131 4.64 -10.93 29.34
C ASP A 131 5.35 -9.72 28.71
N GLN A 132 5.19 -9.52 27.41
CA GLN A 132 5.78 -8.41 26.65
C GLN A 132 4.70 -7.42 26.18
N ILE A 133 5.12 -6.31 25.58
CA ILE A 133 4.21 -5.29 25.03
C ILE A 133 3.37 -5.92 23.90
N PRO A 134 2.03 -5.99 24.01
CA PRO A 134 1.20 -6.73 23.05
C PRO A 134 1.38 -6.27 21.61
N ASP A 135 1.69 -7.22 20.72
CA ASP A 135 1.83 -6.94 19.29
C ASP A 135 1.53 -8.18 18.45
N VAL A 136 1.32 -7.95 17.16
CA VAL A 136 0.95 -8.98 16.19
C VAL A 136 1.83 -8.82 14.95
N ALA A 137 2.35 -9.95 14.45
CA ALA A 137 3.12 -10.00 13.22
C ALA A 137 2.52 -11.03 12.26
N ILE A 138 2.46 -10.69 10.98
CA ILE A 138 2.06 -11.60 9.90
C ILE A 138 3.14 -11.64 8.85
N PHE A 139 3.44 -12.82 8.32
CA PHE A 139 4.28 -12.98 7.13
C PHE A 139 3.35 -13.13 5.93
N VAL A 140 3.41 -12.21 4.99
CA VAL A 140 2.50 -12.18 3.84
C VAL A 140 3.26 -12.15 2.53
N SER A 141 2.60 -12.63 1.49
CA SER A 141 3.03 -12.52 0.10
C SER A 141 1.88 -11.92 -0.70
N ILE A 142 2.14 -10.84 -1.41
CA ILE A 142 1.12 -10.08 -2.14
C ILE A 142 1.51 -10.05 -3.61
N GLN A 143 0.57 -10.38 -4.46
CA GLN A 143 0.73 -10.45 -5.91
C GLN A 143 -0.40 -9.65 -6.57
N THR A 144 -0.18 -9.18 -7.79
CA THR A 144 -1.27 -8.69 -8.61
C THR A 144 -2.06 -9.86 -9.18
N THR A 145 -3.36 -9.69 -9.32
CA THR A 145 -4.27 -10.69 -9.88
C THR A 145 -4.02 -10.95 -11.36
N ASP A 146 -3.43 -9.99 -12.09
CA ASP A 146 -3.02 -10.13 -13.49
C ASP A 146 -1.69 -10.90 -13.67
N ASN A 147 -0.89 -11.08 -12.61
CA ASN A 147 0.41 -11.72 -12.68
C ASN A 147 0.72 -12.62 -11.46
N LEU A 148 -0.15 -13.61 -11.20
CA LEU A 148 -0.01 -14.55 -10.07
C LEU A 148 1.19 -15.52 -10.18
N SER A 149 1.84 -15.61 -11.34
CA SER A 149 3.04 -16.44 -11.55
C SER A 149 4.33 -15.62 -11.52
N GLY A 150 4.23 -14.29 -11.40
CA GLY A 150 5.35 -13.38 -11.34
C GLY A 150 5.98 -13.28 -9.93
N PRO A 151 7.02 -12.45 -9.77
CA PRO A 151 7.51 -12.11 -8.45
C PRO A 151 6.43 -11.35 -7.66
N PRO A 152 6.29 -11.59 -6.35
CA PRO A 152 5.33 -10.86 -5.55
C PRO A 152 5.71 -9.38 -5.46
N LEU A 153 4.70 -8.51 -5.43
CA LEU A 153 4.85 -7.08 -5.18
C LEU A 153 5.46 -6.82 -3.81
N PHE A 154 5.07 -7.63 -2.83
CA PHE A 154 5.61 -7.60 -1.48
C PHE A 154 5.65 -9.02 -0.92
N ARG A 155 6.75 -9.36 -0.26
CA ARG A 155 6.84 -10.55 0.58
C ARG A 155 7.68 -10.25 1.80
N GLY A 156 7.07 -10.28 2.97
CA GLY A 156 7.73 -9.83 4.19
C GLY A 156 6.86 -9.93 5.44
N TRP A 157 7.50 -9.64 6.57
CA TRP A 157 6.81 -9.49 7.86
C TRP A 157 6.17 -8.11 7.93
N MET A 158 4.93 -8.06 8.41
CA MET A 158 4.23 -6.84 8.80
C MET A 158 3.84 -6.95 10.27
N VAL A 159 3.99 -5.86 11.01
CA VAL A 159 3.74 -5.81 12.45
C VAL A 159 2.67 -4.76 12.72
N ARG A 160 1.75 -5.02 13.66
CA ARG A 160 0.63 -4.11 13.93
C ARG A 160 1.07 -2.77 14.51
N SER A 161 2.04 -2.76 15.43
CA SER A 161 2.57 -1.53 16.04
C SER A 161 3.42 -0.69 15.10
N VAL A 162 3.97 -1.31 14.05
CA VAL A 162 4.75 -0.65 13.01
C VAL A 162 3.93 -0.71 11.72
N PRO A 163 2.94 0.19 11.57
CA PRO A 163 2.28 0.35 10.30
C PRO A 163 3.33 0.91 9.34
N ALA A 164 4.08 0.03 8.69
CA ALA A 164 4.58 0.34 7.39
C ALA A 164 3.33 0.73 6.59
N ASP A 165 3.34 1.92 5.99
CA ASP A 165 2.45 2.18 4.87
C ASP A 165 2.88 1.17 3.79
N SER A 166 2.38 -0.05 3.90
CA SER A 166 2.56 -1.09 2.89
C SER A 166 1.66 -0.69 1.74
N VAL A 167 2.14 0.32 1.01
CA VAL A 167 1.74 0.60 -0.35
C VAL A 167 2.26 -0.57 -1.15
N VAL A 168 1.34 -1.39 -1.63
CA VAL A 168 1.66 -2.56 -2.42
C VAL A 168 1.20 -2.26 -3.84
N GLY A 169 1.94 -2.68 -4.85
CA GLY A 169 1.52 -2.52 -6.25
C GLY A 169 1.45 -1.07 -6.75
N ASP A 170 0.37 -0.77 -7.49
CA ASP A 170 0.07 0.56 -8.04
C ASP A 170 -0.30 1.60 -6.97
N GLY A 171 -0.49 1.14 -5.73
CA GLY A 171 -0.73 1.96 -4.55
C GLY A 171 -2.17 2.44 -4.41
N SER A 172 -3.13 1.83 -5.12
CA SER A 172 -4.56 2.08 -4.94
C SER A 172 -5.07 1.55 -3.59
N ASP A 173 -4.61 0.37 -3.17
CA ASP A 173 -4.90 -0.22 -1.87
C ASP A 173 -3.71 -0.12 -0.89
N SER A 174 -4.01 -0.06 0.41
CA SER A 174 -3.02 -0.17 1.49
C SER A 174 -3.44 -1.16 2.55
N LEU A 175 -2.47 -1.91 3.08
CA LEU A 175 -2.69 -3.01 4.01
C LEU A 175 -2.24 -2.65 5.43
N ARG A 176 -2.96 -3.13 6.46
CA ARG A 176 -2.54 -3.07 7.87
C ARG A 176 -2.86 -4.36 8.60
N VAL A 177 -2.06 -4.70 9.61
CA VAL A 177 -2.33 -5.87 10.48
C VAL A 177 -3.36 -5.47 11.54
N VAL A 178 -4.39 -6.29 11.76
CA VAL A 178 -5.41 -6.05 12.80
C VAL A 178 -5.23 -7.01 13.98
N SER A 179 -5.24 -8.31 13.72
CA SER A 179 -5.17 -9.32 14.78
C SER A 179 -4.61 -10.67 14.28
N CYS A 180 -4.24 -11.52 15.23
CA CYS A 180 -3.85 -12.92 15.01
C CYS A 180 -4.45 -13.78 16.11
N SER A 181 -5.08 -14.90 15.75
CA SER A 181 -5.69 -15.84 16.71
C SER A 181 -5.40 -17.29 16.35
#